data_AF-Q28JH4-F1
#
_entry.id   AF-Q28JH4-F1
#
_cell.length_a   1.000
_cell.length_b   1.000
_cell.length_c   1.000
_cell.angle_alpha   90.00
_cell.angle_beta   90.00
_cell.angle_gamma   90.00
#
_symmetry.space_group_name_H-M   'P 1'
#
loop_
_entity.id
_entity.type
_entity.pdbx_description
1 polymer ?
#
loop_
_entity_poly.entity_id
_entity_poly.type
_entity_poly.pdbx_seq_one_letter_code
_entity_poly.pdbx_strand_id
1 'polypeptide(L)'
;MSVQKQSVSFTDAAYAFAKELVEAGEYPNMSAAVSGELAKAKTERERERAVLEAELDRRLSLPLDQWDPVGDASDVTAGARYHLAAMTRKT
;
A
#
# COMPACT_ATOMS: atom_id res chain seq x y z
N MET A 1 -26.73 6.39 11.09
CA MET A 1 -26.03 6.09 9.82
C MET A 1 -26.98 5.29 8.94
N SER A 2 -27.28 5.74 7.73
CA SER A 2 -28.11 4.99 6.79
C SER A 2 -27.25 3.92 6.10
N VAL A 3 -27.73 2.68 6.11
CA VAL A 3 -27.08 1.57 5.41
C VAL A 3 -27.79 1.39 4.07
N GLN A 4 -27.04 1.40 2.98
CA GLN A 4 -27.58 1.16 1.64
C GLN A 4 -27.54 -0.35 1.35
N LYS A 5 -28.71 -0.99 1.27
CA LYS A 5 -28.79 -2.41 0.95
C LYS A 5 -28.57 -2.61 -0.54
N GLN A 6 -27.52 -3.34 -0.89
CA GLN A 6 -27.18 -3.70 -2.26
C GLN A 6 -26.94 -5.20 -2.36
N SER A 7 -27.28 -5.79 -3.50
CA SER A 7 -26.92 -7.17 -3.82
C SER A 7 -25.58 -7.15 -4.55
N VAL A 8 -24.61 -7.91 -4.07
CA VAL A 8 -23.28 -8.03 -4.67
C VAL A 8 -22.91 -9.50 -4.78
N SER A 9 -22.19 -9.85 -5.84
CA SER A 9 -21.65 -11.20 -6.01
C SER A 9 -20.26 -11.27 -5.39
N PHE A 10 -19.99 -12.37 -4.67
CA PHE A 10 -18.67 -12.68 -4.14
C PHE A 10 -18.03 -13.79 -4.97
N THR A 11 -16.70 -13.78 -5.02
CA THR A 11 -15.97 -15.02 -5.30
C THR A 11 -16.10 -15.94 -4.09
N ASP A 12 -15.97 -17.26 -4.30
CA ASP A 12 -16.03 -18.23 -3.21
C ASP A 12 -15.02 -17.91 -2.09
N ALA A 13 -13.81 -17.50 -2.47
CA ALA A 13 -12.76 -17.10 -1.52
C ALA A 13 -13.14 -15.87 -0.70
N ALA A 14 -13.71 -14.84 -1.33
CA ALA A 14 -14.12 -13.63 -0.61
C ALA A 14 -15.30 -13.90 0.34
N TYR A 15 -16.23 -14.76 -0.08
CA TYR A 15 -17.34 -15.19 0.78
C TYR A 15 -16.85 -16.00 1.97
N ALA A 16 -15.97 -16.98 1.74
CA ALA A 16 -15.39 -17.81 2.79
C ALA A 16 -14.65 -16.96 3.84
N PHE A 17 -13.80 -16.03 3.39
CA PHE A 17 -13.08 -15.13 4.29
C PHE A 17 -14.03 -14.24 5.11
N ALA A 18 -15.02 -13.60 4.48
CA ALA A 18 -15.98 -12.77 5.20
C ALA A 18 -16.80 -13.59 6.22
N LYS A 19 -17.06 -14.86 5.91
CA LYS A 19 -17.73 -15.80 6.82
C LYS A 19 -16.84 -16.16 8.00
N GLU A 20 -15.56 -16.47 7.78
CA GLU A 20 -14.58 -16.76 8.83
C GLU A 20 -14.49 -15.61 9.85
N LEU A 21 -14.46 -14.36 9.38
CA LEU A 21 -14.43 -13.18 10.26
C LEU A 21 -15.68 -13.07 11.16
N VAL A 22 -16.85 -13.48 10.65
CA VAL A 22 -18.09 -13.50 11.44
C VAL A 22 -18.09 -14.65 12.42
N GLU A 23 -17.66 -15.85 11.99
CA GLU A 23 -17.56 -17.03 12.84
C GLU A 23 -16.53 -16.87 13.96
N ALA A 24 -15.45 -16.12 13.71
CA ALA A 24 -14.46 -15.71 14.70
C ALA A 24 -14.99 -14.63 15.68
N GLY A 25 -16.16 -14.05 15.40
CA GLY A 25 -16.76 -12.99 16.23
C GLY A 25 -16.14 -11.61 16.03
N GLU A 26 -15.28 -11.41 15.03
CA GLU A 26 -14.71 -10.10 14.69
C GLU A 26 -15.79 -9.14 14.18
N TYR A 27 -16.82 -9.67 13.53
CA TYR A 27 -17.98 -8.91 13.06
C TYR A 27 -19.30 -9.61 13.38
N PRO A 28 -20.38 -8.83 13.63
CA PRO A 28 -21.67 -9.38 14.01
C PRO A 28 -22.45 -10.05 12.88
N ASN A 29 -22.09 -9.79 11.61
CA ASN A 29 -22.71 -10.39 10.42
C ASN A 29 -21.88 -10.09 9.15
N MET A 30 -22.21 -10.76 8.05
CA MET A 30 -21.54 -10.62 6.75
C MET A 30 -21.50 -9.18 6.25
N SER A 31 -22.61 -8.44 6.36
CA SER A 31 -22.66 -7.03 5.90
C SER A 31 -21.70 -6.14 6.68
N ALA A 32 -21.58 -6.36 8.00
CA ALA A 32 -20.64 -5.64 8.85
C ALA A 32 -19.19 -6.02 8.52
N ALA A 33 -18.90 -7.29 8.29
CA ALA A 33 -17.57 -7.75 7.87
C ALA A 33 -17.15 -7.10 6.55
N VAL A 34 -17.98 -7.20 5.52
CA VAL A 34 -17.68 -6.62 4.20
C VAL A 34 -17.52 -5.10 4.27
N SER A 35 -18.40 -4.41 4.99
CA SER A 35 -18.30 -2.95 5.14
C SER A 35 -17.05 -2.54 5.92
N GLY A 36 -16.72 -3.27 6.99
CA GLY A 36 -15.55 -3.02 7.83
C GLY A 36 -14.24 -3.26 7.08
N GLU A 37 -14.12 -4.39 6.39
CA GLU A 37 -12.93 -4.71 5.59
C GLU A 37 -12.76 -3.75 4.40
N LEU A 38 -13.84 -3.33 3.75
CA LEU A 38 -13.76 -2.27 2.73
C LEU A 38 -13.31 -0.92 3.30
N ALA A 39 -13.77 -0.57 4.50
CA ALA A 39 -13.33 0.65 5.18
C ALA A 39 -11.83 0.59 5.56
N LYS A 40 -11.37 -0.55 6.11
CA LYS A 40 -9.95 -0.78 6.41
C LYS A 40 -9.10 -0.67 5.14
N ALA A 41 -9.48 -1.38 4.08
CA ALA A 41 -8.77 -1.35 2.82
C ALA A 41 -8.77 0.04 2.16
N LYS A 42 -9.80 0.87 2.40
CA LYS A 42 -9.79 2.29 1.99
C LYS A 42 -8.75 3.08 2.77
N THR A 43 -8.74 2.96 4.10
CA THR A 43 -7.78 3.66 4.96
C THR A 43 -6.34 3.28 4.65
N GLU A 44 -6.06 2.00 4.37
CA GLU A 44 -4.73 1.54 3.95
C GLU A 44 -4.28 2.21 2.65
N ARG A 45 -5.13 2.22 1.61
CA ARG A 45 -4.84 2.91 0.35
C ARG A 45 -4.63 4.41 0.53
N GLU A 46 -5.44 5.06 1.36
CA GLU A 46 -5.28 6.48 1.67
C GLU A 46 -3.96 6.77 2.38
N ARG A 47 -3.55 5.90 3.31
CA ARG A 47 -2.27 6.01 3.99
C ARG A 47 -1.09 5.82 3.04
N GLU A 48 -1.12 4.79 2.19
CA GLU A 48 -0.09 4.54 1.18
C GLU A 48 0.03 5.73 0.22
N ARG A 49 -1.11 6.24 -0.26
CA ARG A 49 -1.15 7.43 -1.11
C ARG A 49 -0.54 8.64 -0.40
N ALA A 50 -0.91 8.91 0.84
CA ALA A 50 -0.40 10.06 1.60
C ALA A 50 1.12 9.98 1.80
N VAL A 51 1.67 8.79 2.05
CA VAL A 51 3.14 8.60 2.16
C VAL A 51 3.82 8.89 0.83
N LEU A 52 3.27 8.40 -0.29
CA LEU A 52 3.82 8.66 -1.61
C LEU A 52 3.75 10.15 -1.97
N GLU A 53 2.59 10.78 -1.79
CA GLU A 53 2.39 12.21 -2.09
C GLU A 53 3.33 13.08 -1.26
N ALA A 54 3.47 12.81 0.03
CA ALA A 54 4.40 13.55 0.90
C ALA A 54 5.86 13.42 0.44
N GLU A 55 6.28 12.23 0.00
CA GLU A 55 7.64 12.03 -0.52
C GLU A 55 7.84 12.70 -1.89
N LEU A 56 6.83 12.68 -2.76
CA LEU A 56 6.85 13.40 -4.02
C LEU A 56 6.99 14.91 -3.77
N ASP A 57 6.14 15.50 -2.92
CA ASP A 57 6.22 16.92 -2.59
C ASP A 57 7.58 17.30 -1.99
N ARG A 58 8.13 16.46 -1.10
CA ARG A 58 9.46 16.66 -0.53
C ARG A 58 10.56 16.67 -1.59
N ARG A 59 10.48 15.80 -2.60
CA ARG A 59 11.48 15.74 -3.68
C ARG A 59 11.30 16.86 -4.71
N LEU A 60 10.05 17.15 -5.07
CA LEU A 60 9.72 18.18 -6.06
C LEU A 60 10.00 19.60 -5.56
N SER A 61 9.99 19.82 -4.25
CA SER A 61 10.36 21.09 -3.63
C SER A 61 11.87 21.32 -3.52
N LEU A 62 12.71 20.33 -3.87
CA LEU A 62 14.15 20.53 -3.87
C LEU A 62 14.56 21.53 -4.97
N PRO A 63 15.49 22.46 -4.66
CA PRO A 63 16.13 23.31 -5.65
C PRO A 63 16.70 22.52 -6.83
N LEU A 64 16.61 23.06 -8.06
CA LEU A 64 17.02 22.36 -9.29
C LEU A 64 18.49 21.92 -9.30
N ASP A 65 19.37 22.61 -8.58
CA ASP A 65 20.77 22.26 -8.40
C ASP A 65 21.00 21.01 -7.52
N GLN A 66 19.95 20.51 -6.88
CA GLN A 66 19.95 19.23 -6.14
C GLN A 66 19.32 18.07 -6.93
N TRP A 67 18.92 18.31 -8.17
CA TRP A 67 18.40 17.25 -9.04
C TRP A 67 19.55 16.66 -9.86
N ASP A 68 19.73 15.35 -9.75
CA ASP A 68 20.69 14.64 -10.60
C ASP A 68 20.05 14.31 -11.97
N PRO A 69 20.80 14.47 -13.08
CA PRO A 69 20.36 13.95 -14.36
C PRO A 69 20.22 12.43 -14.27
N VAL A 70 19.10 11.90 -14.77
CA VAL A 70 18.77 10.46 -14.69
C VAL A 70 19.85 9.58 -15.33
N GLY A 71 20.64 10.11 -16.27
CA GLY A 71 21.72 9.38 -16.94
C GLY A 71 21.23 8.13 -17.67
N ASP A 72 22.12 7.17 -17.91
CA ASP A 72 21.74 5.86 -18.41
C ASP A 72 21.19 4.98 -17.28
N ALA A 73 20.24 4.10 -17.61
CA ALA A 73 19.60 3.22 -16.63
C ALA A 73 20.61 2.32 -15.85
N SER A 74 21.78 2.04 -16.45
CA SER A 74 22.88 1.32 -15.79
C SER A 74 23.52 2.08 -14.64
N ASP A 75 23.47 3.42 -14.70
CA ASP A 75 24.16 4.33 -13.79
C ASP A 75 23.29 4.67 -12.57
N VAL A 76 21.97 4.73 -12.76
CA VAL A 76 20.98 4.95 -11.69
C VAL A 76 21.20 4.04 -10.48
N THR A 77 21.58 2.78 -10.72
CA THR A 77 21.80 1.79 -9.64
C THR A 77 23.28 1.54 -9.32
N ALA A 78 24.22 2.24 -9.97
CA ALA A 78 25.65 2.00 -9.80
C ALA A 78 26.13 2.22 -8.35
N GLY A 79 25.67 3.31 -7.71
CA GLY A 79 25.97 3.60 -6.30
C GLY A 79 25.44 2.53 -5.34
N ALA A 80 24.21 2.06 -5.57
CA ALA A 80 23.61 0.98 -4.77
C ALA A 80 24.39 -0.34 -4.91
N ARG A 81 24.77 -0.73 -6.13
CA ARG A 81 25.59 -1.93 -6.37
C ARG A 81 26.96 -1.82 -5.70
N TYR A 82 27.61 -0.66 -5.77
CA TYR A 82 28.88 -0.42 -5.09
C TYR A 82 28.75 -0.57 -3.57
N HIS A 83 27.70 0.03 -2.98
CA HIS A 83 27.43 -0.06 -1.55
C HIS A 83 27.21 -1.51 -1.10
N LEU A 84 26.36 -2.26 -1.81
CA LEU A 84 26.12 -3.68 -1.53
C LEU A 84 27.43 -4.49 -1.60
N ALA A 85 28.24 -4.30 -2.65
CA ALA A 85 29.53 -4.97 -2.81
C ALA A 85 30.56 -4.60 -1.73
N ALA A 86 30.45 -3.42 -1.12
CA ALA A 86 31.27 -3.01 0.02
C ALA A 86 30.81 -3.66 1.33
N MET A 87 29.49 -3.89 1.48
CA MET A 87 28.94 -4.62 2.63
C MET A 87 29.34 -6.10 2.61
N THR A 88 29.31 -6.76 1.45
CA THR A 88 29.69 -8.18 1.33
C THR A 88 31.18 -8.44 1.59
N ARG A 89 32.04 -7.41 1.50
CA ARG A 89 33.48 -7.50 1.77
C ARG A 89 33.85 -7.31 3.25
N LYS A 90 32.91 -6.86 4.08
CA LYS A 90 33.10 -6.68 5.53
C LYS A 90 32.70 -7.90 6.35
N THR A 91 32.19 -8.95 5.71
CA THR A 91 31.80 -10.23 6.30
C THR A 91 32.83 -11.30 5.90
#